data_AF-A0A9D2BNQ0-F1
#
_entry.id   AF-A0A9D2BNQ0-F1
#
_cell.length_a   1.000
_cell.length_b   1.000
_cell.length_c   1.000
_cell.angle_alpha   90.00
_cell.angle_beta   90.00
_cell.angle_gamma   90.00
#
_symmetry.space_group_name_H-M   'P 1'
#
loop_
_entity.id
_entity.type
_entity.pdbx_description
1 polymer ?
#
loop_
_entity_poly.entity_id
_entity_poly.type
_entity_poly.pdbx_seq_one_letter_code
_entity_poly.pdbx_strand_id
1 'polypeptide(L)'
;STKKAEQSYNKDELINLKEQLTLQEKLEQLDQEIVTLQQAIEDNVSLSSTKKAEQSYNKDELINLKEQLTLQEKYTKKYHDILMQEVQYGFIFKEDDNLFKNLKQLASKIKINKPVNEYATSLQGVFFEQASYLSQYHLTHEVDELCHEADDVTGHFIIKATYLGKKIPFIELLNILQERIESQKMLIQEEDRHIFEEILVNTIGKKIRDRIQASRRWVDKMERYIKDMNTSSGLQLTLKWQSKKSINDDELDIQNLVRLLEKDYRILKDSDRQKISQHFRTKIENARRLSLDENISASFHQLIREVMDYRQWFEFVLYAKKPNENRKELTNRIFFAYSGGEKAISMYVPLFSAVAAKFESARFDAPHLIALDEAFAGVDENNIDNLFALITKFDFDYIMNSQVLWGDYPSCPSLAIYELFRPNNAPFVTKIAYKWNGHERRAVIK
;
A
#
# COMPACT_ATOMS: atom_id res chain seq x y z
N SER A 1 -69.65 58.76 -138.17
CA SER A 1 -70.03 57.84 -137.09
C SER A 1 -68.81 57.00 -136.72
N THR A 2 -67.99 57.48 -135.79
CA THR A 2 -68.11 57.27 -134.33
C THR A 2 -67.26 56.08 -133.85
N LYS A 3 -66.13 56.43 -133.23
CA LYS A 3 -65.76 56.04 -131.86
C LYS A 3 -66.06 54.58 -131.50
N LYS A 4 -65.09 53.67 -131.72
CA LYS A 4 -65.03 52.39 -130.96
C LYS A 4 -63.70 51.63 -131.00
N ALA A 5 -62.62 52.17 -131.55
CA ALA A 5 -61.35 51.45 -131.70
C ALA A 5 -60.24 51.86 -130.70
N GLU A 6 -60.45 52.88 -129.86
CA GLU A 6 -59.40 53.44 -128.98
C GLU A 6 -59.39 52.88 -127.53
N GLN A 7 -60.25 51.92 -127.18
CA GLN A 7 -60.35 51.44 -125.78
C GLN A 7 -59.81 50.02 -125.53
N SER A 8 -59.27 49.33 -126.54
CA SER A 8 -58.79 47.94 -126.39
C SER A 8 -57.28 47.80 -126.17
N TYR A 9 -56.47 48.82 -126.47
CA TYR A 9 -55.00 48.69 -126.47
C TYR A 9 -54.31 49.09 -125.17
N ASN A 10 -55.04 49.61 -124.18
CA ASN A 10 -54.47 50.22 -122.97
C ASN A 10 -54.62 49.36 -121.70
N LYS A 11 -55.13 48.13 -121.84
CA LYS A 11 -55.28 47.18 -120.71
C LYS A 11 -54.11 46.20 -120.62
N ASP A 12 -53.55 45.77 -121.74
CA ASP A 12 -52.49 44.75 -121.75
C ASP A 12 -51.11 45.32 -121.35
N GLU A 13 -50.79 46.57 -121.71
CA GLU A 13 -49.55 47.25 -121.25
C GLU A 13 -49.58 47.57 -119.74
N LEU A 14 -50.76 47.85 -119.19
CA LEU A 14 -50.97 48.17 -117.77
C LEU A 14 -50.94 46.91 -116.88
N ILE A 15 -51.25 45.74 -117.44
CA ILE A 15 -51.11 44.43 -116.78
C ILE A 15 -49.63 44.02 -116.75
N ASN A 16 -48.90 44.22 -117.87
CA ASN A 16 -47.48 43.86 -117.98
C ASN A 16 -46.57 44.73 -117.08
N LEU A 17 -46.86 46.04 -116.94
CA LEU A 17 -46.12 46.92 -116.02
C LEU A 17 -46.37 46.59 -114.53
N LYS A 18 -47.59 46.15 -114.18
CA LYS A 18 -47.90 45.68 -112.81
C LYS A 18 -47.24 44.34 -112.49
N GLU A 19 -47.14 43.45 -113.47
CA GLU A 19 -46.40 42.18 -113.32
C GLU A 19 -44.89 42.43 -113.20
N GLN A 20 -44.32 43.39 -113.94
CA GLN A 20 -42.91 43.76 -113.79
C GLN A 20 -42.60 44.43 -112.44
N LEU A 21 -43.45 45.35 -111.95
CA LEU A 21 -43.27 45.97 -110.64
C LEU A 21 -43.38 44.95 -109.49
N THR A 22 -44.32 44.02 -109.57
CA THR A 22 -44.46 42.95 -108.56
C THR A 22 -43.33 41.92 -108.61
N LEU A 23 -42.71 41.71 -109.77
CA LEU A 23 -41.47 40.93 -109.89
C LEU A 23 -40.26 41.66 -109.30
N GLN A 24 -40.20 42.98 -109.44
CA GLN A 24 -39.10 43.79 -108.92
C GLN A 24 -39.15 43.92 -107.38
N GLU A 25 -40.34 44.10 -106.80
CA GLU A 25 -40.55 44.06 -105.35
C GLU A 25 -40.22 42.68 -104.75
N LYS A 26 -40.54 41.60 -105.47
CA LYS A 26 -40.16 40.23 -105.06
C LYS A 26 -38.66 39.98 -105.14
N LEU A 27 -37.97 40.56 -106.13
CA LEU A 27 -36.52 40.49 -106.23
C LEU A 27 -35.84 41.26 -105.09
N GLU A 28 -36.34 42.44 -104.74
CA GLU A 28 -35.82 43.22 -103.61
C GLU A 28 -36.08 42.53 -102.26
N GLN A 29 -37.24 41.88 -102.09
CA GLN A 29 -37.53 41.03 -100.93
C GLN A 29 -36.61 39.81 -100.86
N LEU A 30 -36.35 39.15 -102.00
CA LEU A 30 -35.42 38.02 -102.08
C LEU A 30 -33.98 38.45 -101.77
N ASP A 31 -33.54 39.62 -102.24
CA ASP A 31 -32.21 40.15 -101.93
C ASP A 31 -32.07 40.52 -100.44
N GLN A 32 -33.11 41.08 -99.82
CA GLN A 32 -33.15 41.30 -98.36
C GLN A 32 -33.17 39.99 -97.57
N GLU A 33 -33.90 38.96 -98.04
CA GLU A 33 -33.86 37.62 -97.46
C GLU A 33 -32.48 36.98 -97.61
N ILE A 34 -31.80 37.17 -98.74
CA ILE A 34 -30.44 36.66 -98.95
C ILE A 34 -29.45 37.32 -97.99
N VAL A 35 -29.52 38.64 -97.79
CA VAL A 35 -28.64 39.35 -96.85
C VAL A 35 -28.90 38.92 -95.41
N THR A 36 -30.17 38.81 -95.00
CA THR A 36 -30.51 38.36 -93.65
C THR A 36 -30.12 36.89 -93.40
N LEU A 37 -30.27 36.01 -94.40
CA LEU A 37 -29.81 34.63 -94.33
C LEU A 37 -28.28 34.53 -94.30
N GLN A 38 -27.55 35.36 -95.06
CA GLN A 38 -26.09 35.41 -95.02
C GLN A 38 -25.59 35.84 -93.63
N GLN A 39 -26.22 36.84 -93.03
CA GLN A 39 -25.87 37.31 -91.70
C GLN A 39 -26.20 36.25 -90.61
N ALA A 40 -27.34 35.57 -90.74
CA ALA A 40 -27.70 34.44 -89.87
C ALA A 40 -26.76 33.23 -90.03
N ILE A 41 -26.19 33.03 -91.22
CA ILE A 41 -25.16 32.00 -91.47
C ILE A 41 -23.85 32.40 -90.78
N GLU A 42 -23.43 33.65 -90.90
CA GLU A 42 -22.19 34.17 -90.28
C GLU A 42 -22.26 34.13 -88.75
N ASP A 43 -23.40 34.51 -88.17
CA ASP A 43 -23.68 34.38 -86.73
C ASP A 43 -23.71 32.90 -86.29
N ASN A 44 -24.27 31.99 -87.08
CA ASN A 44 -24.24 30.56 -86.76
C ASN A 44 -22.83 29.96 -86.89
N VAL A 45 -22.01 30.42 -87.82
CA VAL A 45 -20.62 29.97 -87.98
C VAL A 45 -19.77 30.43 -86.80
N SER A 46 -19.96 31.67 -86.34
CA SER A 46 -19.28 32.18 -85.15
C SER A 46 -19.77 31.50 -83.85
N LEU A 47 -21.07 31.23 -83.70
CA LEU A 47 -21.61 30.41 -82.60
C LEU A 47 -21.13 28.95 -82.64
N SER A 48 -20.93 28.39 -83.83
CA SER A 48 -20.41 27.03 -84.01
C SER A 48 -18.92 26.95 -83.65
N SER A 49 -18.14 27.97 -84.01
CA SER A 49 -16.71 28.02 -83.67
C SER A 49 -16.48 28.23 -82.17
N THR A 50 -17.27 29.08 -81.50
CA THR A 50 -17.22 29.24 -80.03
C THR A 50 -17.64 27.96 -79.31
N LYS A 51 -18.73 27.31 -79.71
CA LYS A 51 -19.14 26.01 -79.14
C LYS A 51 -18.11 24.90 -79.35
N LYS A 52 -17.40 24.89 -80.49
CA LYS A 52 -16.29 23.95 -80.73
C LYS A 52 -15.09 24.24 -79.81
N ALA A 53 -14.77 25.51 -79.57
CA ALA A 53 -13.72 25.89 -78.63
C ALA A 53 -14.09 25.51 -77.18
N GLU A 54 -15.34 25.74 -76.76
CA GLU A 54 -15.87 25.30 -75.46
C GLU A 54 -15.86 23.77 -75.34
N GLN A 55 -16.24 23.03 -76.39
CA GLN A 55 -16.15 21.57 -76.40
C GLN A 55 -14.71 21.07 -76.26
N SER A 56 -13.75 21.73 -76.92
CA SER A 56 -12.33 21.39 -76.78
C SER A 56 -11.84 21.63 -75.36
N TYR A 57 -12.14 22.80 -74.79
CA TYR A 57 -11.78 23.16 -73.42
C TYR A 57 -12.37 22.19 -72.39
N ASN A 58 -13.67 21.92 -72.47
CA ASN A 58 -14.35 20.98 -71.58
C ASN A 58 -13.79 19.55 -71.72
N LYS A 59 -13.33 19.16 -72.91
CA LYS A 59 -12.72 17.84 -73.13
C LYS A 59 -11.36 17.74 -72.45
N ASP A 60 -10.54 18.78 -72.55
CA ASP A 60 -9.23 18.85 -71.88
C ASP A 60 -9.40 18.91 -70.35
N GLU A 61 -10.38 19.67 -69.85
CA GLU A 61 -10.73 19.72 -68.43
C GLU A 61 -11.21 18.36 -67.91
N LEU A 62 -12.01 17.64 -68.70
CA LEU A 62 -12.50 16.29 -68.37
C LEU A 62 -11.38 15.25 -68.38
N ILE A 63 -10.35 15.42 -69.20
CA ILE A 63 -9.13 14.59 -69.17
C ILE A 63 -8.35 14.85 -67.88
N ASN A 64 -8.13 16.11 -67.51
CA ASN A 64 -7.44 16.48 -66.26
C ASN A 64 -8.21 15.97 -65.02
N LEU A 65 -9.53 16.14 -64.97
CA LEU A 65 -10.39 15.60 -63.91
C LEU A 65 -10.31 14.07 -63.81
N LYS A 66 -10.24 13.37 -64.95
CA LYS A 66 -10.03 11.91 -64.95
C LYS A 66 -8.66 11.52 -64.41
N GLU A 67 -7.60 12.22 -64.80
CA GLU A 67 -6.26 11.99 -64.27
C GLU A 67 -6.22 12.22 -62.75
N GLN A 68 -6.81 13.31 -62.26
CA GLN A 68 -6.94 13.60 -60.83
C GLN A 68 -7.75 12.52 -60.09
N LEU A 69 -8.86 12.04 -60.68
CA LEU A 69 -9.66 10.95 -60.12
C LEU A 69 -8.82 9.67 -59.98
N THR A 70 -8.09 9.28 -61.04
CA THR A 70 -7.22 8.08 -60.96
C THR A 70 -6.11 8.22 -59.93
N LEU A 71 -5.57 9.44 -59.74
CA LEU A 71 -4.58 9.72 -58.71
C LEU A 71 -5.21 9.58 -57.31
N GLN A 72 -6.40 10.15 -57.09
CA GLN A 72 -7.11 10.03 -55.81
C GLN A 72 -7.56 8.60 -55.49
N GLU A 73 -7.96 7.82 -56.49
CA GLU A 73 -8.27 6.39 -56.31
C GLU A 73 -7.04 5.61 -55.83
N LYS A 74 -5.86 5.89 -56.42
CA LYS A 74 -4.59 5.29 -55.97
C LYS A 74 -4.25 5.69 -54.54
N TYR A 75 -4.38 6.97 -54.19
CA TYR A 75 -4.14 7.42 -52.82
C TYR A 75 -5.12 6.78 -51.84
N THR A 76 -6.40 6.71 -52.19
CA THR A 76 -7.43 6.12 -51.33
C THR A 76 -7.16 4.64 -51.09
N LYS A 77 -6.77 3.90 -52.13
CA LYS A 77 -6.39 2.49 -51.99
C LYS A 77 -5.16 2.31 -51.11
N LYS A 78 -4.13 3.15 -51.30
CA LYS A 78 -2.91 3.15 -50.49
C LYS A 78 -3.20 3.35 -48.99
N TYR A 79 -3.97 4.38 -48.64
CA TYR A 79 -4.34 4.63 -47.24
C TYR A 79 -5.33 3.60 -46.69
N HIS A 80 -6.16 3.01 -47.54
CA HIS A 80 -7.02 1.89 -47.14
C HIS A 80 -6.19 0.67 -46.74
N ASP A 81 -5.20 0.30 -47.53
CA ASP A 81 -4.31 -0.83 -47.23
C ASP A 81 -3.53 -0.59 -45.92
N ILE A 82 -3.02 0.64 -45.69
CA ILE A 82 -2.37 1.04 -44.44
C ILE A 82 -3.35 0.91 -43.26
N LEU A 83 -4.59 1.38 -43.40
CA LEU A 83 -5.60 1.26 -42.36
C LEU A 83 -5.92 -0.21 -42.04
N MET A 84 -5.97 -1.07 -43.05
CA MET A 84 -6.19 -2.50 -42.83
C MET A 84 -5.03 -3.16 -42.09
N GLN A 85 -3.78 -2.75 -42.35
CA GLN A 85 -2.61 -3.18 -41.57
C GLN A 85 -2.72 -2.75 -40.09
N GLU A 86 -3.16 -1.51 -39.82
CA GLU A 86 -3.38 -1.03 -38.44
C GLU A 86 -4.40 -1.86 -37.66
N VAL A 87 -5.47 -2.30 -38.34
CA VAL A 87 -6.51 -3.13 -37.73
C VAL A 87 -5.96 -4.52 -37.39
N GLN A 88 -5.08 -5.08 -38.23
CA GLN A 88 -4.48 -6.39 -38.00
C GLN A 88 -3.61 -6.45 -36.75
N TYR A 89 -2.99 -5.34 -36.34
CA TYR A 89 -2.20 -5.30 -35.09
C TYR A 89 -3.06 -5.47 -33.83
N GLY A 90 -4.38 -5.21 -33.91
CA GLY A 90 -5.30 -5.46 -32.81
C GLY A 90 -5.11 -4.59 -31.57
N PHE A 91 -4.35 -3.49 -31.66
CA PHE A 91 -4.08 -2.59 -30.52
C PHE A 91 -5.30 -1.79 -30.08
N ILE A 92 -6.13 -1.36 -31.05
CA ILE A 92 -7.28 -0.46 -30.81
C ILE A 92 -8.59 -1.15 -31.18
N PHE A 93 -8.62 -1.84 -32.32
CA PHE A 93 -9.80 -2.52 -32.82
C PHE A 93 -9.62 -4.02 -32.69
N LYS A 94 -10.54 -4.68 -31.99
CA LYS A 94 -10.78 -6.12 -32.17
C LYS A 94 -11.79 -6.22 -33.31
N GLU A 95 -11.57 -7.13 -34.26
CA GLU A 95 -12.36 -7.29 -35.49
C GLU A 95 -13.86 -7.02 -35.25
N ASP A 96 -14.39 -5.91 -35.79
CA ASP A 96 -15.80 -5.50 -35.62
C ASP A 96 -16.30 -4.71 -36.86
N ASP A 97 -17.56 -4.93 -37.24
CA ASP A 97 -18.17 -4.64 -38.55
C ASP A 97 -18.31 -3.14 -38.95
N ASN A 98 -17.82 -2.19 -38.15
CA ASN A 98 -18.04 -0.74 -38.39
C ASN A 98 -16.82 0.17 -38.11
N LEU A 99 -15.70 -0.16 -38.74
CA LEU A 99 -14.43 0.60 -38.72
C LEU A 99 -14.57 2.13 -38.82
N PHE A 100 -15.30 2.62 -39.82
CA PHE A 100 -15.44 4.07 -40.07
C PHE A 100 -16.18 4.84 -38.96
N LYS A 101 -17.19 4.23 -38.34
CA LYS A 101 -17.94 4.86 -37.24
C LYS A 101 -17.08 4.95 -35.98
N ASN A 102 -16.30 3.91 -35.71
CA ASN A 102 -15.42 3.84 -34.54
C ASN A 102 -14.23 4.81 -34.69
N LEU A 103 -13.65 4.95 -35.90
CA LEU A 103 -12.58 5.92 -36.18
C LEU A 103 -13.03 7.37 -35.92
N LYS A 104 -14.23 7.76 -36.37
CA LYS A 104 -14.77 9.11 -36.10
C LYS A 104 -14.97 9.39 -34.60
N GLN A 105 -15.36 8.38 -33.84
CA GLN A 105 -15.51 8.51 -32.38
C GLN A 105 -14.17 8.56 -31.65
N LEU A 106 -13.14 7.89 -32.16
CA LEU A 106 -11.78 7.95 -31.61
C LEU A 106 -11.12 9.29 -31.89
N ALA A 107 -11.25 9.80 -33.12
CA ALA A 107 -10.71 11.10 -33.52
C ALA A 107 -11.27 12.27 -32.68
N SER A 108 -12.51 12.15 -32.16
CA SER A 108 -13.08 13.16 -31.28
C SER A 108 -12.65 13.03 -29.81
N LYS A 109 -12.15 11.86 -29.39
CA LYS A 109 -11.71 11.58 -28.01
C LYS A 109 -10.22 11.76 -27.81
N ILE A 110 -9.40 11.51 -28.83
CA ILE A 110 -7.94 11.52 -28.73
C ILE A 110 -7.43 12.92 -29.10
N LYS A 111 -6.74 13.58 -28.16
CA LYS A 111 -5.96 14.79 -28.43
C LYS A 111 -4.52 14.39 -28.74
N ILE A 112 -4.14 14.44 -30.01
CA ILE A 112 -2.75 14.22 -30.45
C ILE A 112 -2.00 15.53 -30.20
N ASN A 113 -1.18 15.57 -29.14
CA ASN A 113 -0.46 16.77 -28.73
C ASN A 113 0.98 16.84 -29.27
N LYS A 114 1.49 15.73 -29.84
CA LYS A 114 2.87 15.59 -30.32
C LYS A 114 2.91 14.81 -31.64
N PRO A 115 3.94 15.00 -32.48
CA PRO A 115 4.12 14.19 -33.68
C PRO A 115 4.40 12.72 -33.32
N VAL A 116 3.99 11.81 -34.21
CA VAL A 116 4.10 10.33 -34.02
C VAL A 116 5.54 9.90 -33.70
N ASN A 117 6.53 10.52 -34.34
CA ASN A 117 7.95 10.20 -34.15
C ASN A 117 8.46 10.49 -32.72
N GLU A 118 7.94 11.52 -32.06
CA GLU A 118 8.27 11.80 -30.65
C GLU A 118 7.72 10.70 -29.73
N TYR A 119 6.51 10.20 -30.00
CA TYR A 119 5.95 9.07 -29.25
C TYR A 119 6.75 7.78 -29.46
N ALA A 120 7.20 7.51 -30.69
CA ALA A 120 8.05 6.36 -30.99
C ALA A 120 9.40 6.44 -30.26
N THR A 121 10.05 7.61 -30.27
CA THR A 121 11.32 7.84 -29.57
C THR A 121 11.15 7.71 -28.05
N SER A 122 10.07 8.28 -27.50
CA SER A 122 9.73 8.15 -26.09
C SER A 122 9.48 6.70 -25.69
N LEU A 123 8.78 5.93 -26.52
CA LEU A 123 8.51 4.51 -26.28
C LEU A 123 9.81 3.69 -26.29
N GLN A 124 10.70 3.94 -27.24
CA GLN A 124 12.02 3.30 -27.31
C GLN A 124 12.85 3.61 -26.07
N GLY A 125 12.88 4.88 -25.61
CA GLY A 125 13.58 5.27 -24.39
C GLY A 125 13.11 4.49 -23.16
N VAL A 126 11.78 4.46 -22.93
CA VAL A 126 11.18 3.71 -21.82
C VAL A 126 11.44 2.21 -21.94
N PHE A 127 11.39 1.65 -23.15
CA PHE A 127 11.70 0.24 -23.40
C PHE A 127 13.10 -0.12 -22.91
N PHE A 128 14.13 0.62 -23.32
CA PHE A 128 15.51 0.32 -22.92
C PHE A 128 15.77 0.57 -21.43
N GLU A 129 15.13 1.58 -20.83
CA GLU A 129 15.25 1.86 -19.40
C GLU A 129 14.66 0.73 -18.54
N GLN A 130 13.48 0.24 -18.92
CA GLN A 130 12.69 -0.71 -18.12
C GLN A 130 12.89 -2.19 -18.51
N ALA A 131 13.57 -2.47 -19.63
CA ALA A 131 13.78 -3.84 -20.12
C ALA A 131 14.46 -4.76 -19.08
N SER A 132 15.32 -4.20 -18.22
CA SER A 132 16.04 -4.96 -17.18
C SER A 132 15.10 -5.58 -16.15
N TYR A 133 14.07 -4.85 -15.70
CA TYR A 133 13.08 -5.31 -14.73
C TYR A 133 12.20 -6.45 -15.26
N LEU A 134 12.01 -6.50 -16.58
CA LEU A 134 11.20 -7.49 -17.28
C LEU A 134 12.03 -8.55 -18.01
N SER A 135 13.32 -8.70 -17.65
CA SER A 135 14.25 -9.67 -18.25
C SER A 135 13.72 -11.11 -18.27
N GLN A 136 12.95 -11.50 -17.25
CA GLN A 136 12.31 -12.83 -17.18
C GLN A 136 11.38 -13.11 -18.38
N TYR A 137 10.78 -12.08 -18.95
CA TYR A 137 9.87 -12.18 -20.09
C TYR A 137 10.54 -11.95 -21.45
N HIS A 138 11.88 -11.81 -21.48
CA HIS A 138 12.68 -11.68 -22.71
C HIS A 138 12.02 -10.75 -23.74
N LEU A 139 11.88 -9.47 -23.36
CA LEU A 139 11.26 -8.47 -24.23
C LEU A 139 12.07 -8.30 -25.52
N THR A 140 11.37 -8.36 -26.64
CA THR A 140 11.92 -8.14 -27.98
C THR A 140 11.14 -7.04 -28.68
N HIS A 141 11.81 -6.27 -29.54
CA HIS A 141 11.14 -5.30 -30.39
C HIS A 141 11.30 -5.71 -31.85
N GLU A 142 10.28 -5.44 -32.64
CA GLU A 142 10.26 -5.60 -34.08
C GLU A 142 9.82 -4.25 -34.67
N VAL A 143 10.58 -3.74 -35.64
CA VAL A 143 10.19 -2.55 -36.41
C VAL A 143 9.47 -3.06 -37.64
N ASP A 144 8.16 -2.85 -37.69
CA ASP A 144 7.32 -3.29 -38.81
C ASP A 144 7.10 -2.13 -39.78
N GLU A 145 7.47 -2.34 -41.04
CA GLU A 145 7.38 -1.32 -42.09
C GLU A 145 5.94 -1.23 -42.63
N LEU A 146 5.58 -0.06 -43.14
CA LEU A 146 4.27 0.14 -43.75
C LEU A 146 4.17 -0.63 -45.07
N CYS A 147 2.99 -1.17 -45.37
CA CYS A 147 2.71 -1.83 -46.65
C CYS A 147 2.88 -0.93 -47.88
N HIS A 148 2.82 0.40 -47.69
CA HIS A 148 3.10 1.41 -48.71
C HIS A 148 3.89 2.58 -48.13
N GLU A 149 4.86 3.12 -48.86
CA GLU A 149 5.62 4.31 -48.45
C GLU A 149 4.72 5.54 -48.39
N ALA A 150 4.50 6.16 -47.23
CA ALA A 150 3.71 7.39 -47.07
C ALA A 150 4.54 8.47 -46.36
N ASP A 151 4.44 9.72 -46.80
CA ASP A 151 5.25 10.83 -46.24
C ASP A 151 4.77 11.26 -44.83
N ASP A 152 3.53 10.93 -44.49
CA ASP A 152 2.82 11.35 -43.28
C ASP A 152 2.66 10.23 -42.23
N VAL A 153 3.01 8.99 -42.58
CA VAL A 153 2.89 7.81 -41.70
C VAL A 153 4.24 7.09 -41.62
N THR A 154 4.61 6.64 -40.43
CA THR A 154 5.87 5.92 -40.18
C THR A 154 5.61 4.48 -39.77
N GLY A 155 6.61 3.61 -39.91
CA GLY A 155 6.56 2.23 -39.42
C GLY A 155 6.38 2.14 -37.90
N HIS A 156 6.00 0.97 -37.41
CA HIS A 156 5.62 0.76 -36.02
C HIS A 156 6.72 0.07 -35.22
N PHE A 157 6.99 0.59 -34.02
CA PHE A 157 7.85 -0.06 -33.04
C PHE A 157 7.02 -1.01 -32.17
N ILE A 158 7.00 -2.29 -32.51
CA ILE A 158 6.16 -3.30 -31.87
C ILE A 158 6.96 -4.04 -30.81
N ILE A 159 6.45 -4.03 -29.57
CA ILE A 159 7.04 -4.76 -28.45
C ILE A 159 6.34 -6.11 -28.31
N LYS A 160 7.14 -7.17 -28.25
CA LYS A 160 6.72 -8.55 -28.00
C LYS A 160 7.41 -9.08 -26.76
N ALA A 161 6.74 -9.98 -26.05
CA ALA A 161 7.29 -10.66 -24.89
C ALA A 161 7.29 -12.17 -25.12
N THR A 162 8.17 -12.89 -24.42
CA THR A 162 8.16 -14.34 -24.38
C THR A 162 7.62 -14.82 -23.04
N TYR A 163 6.49 -15.53 -23.08
CA TYR A 163 5.89 -16.15 -21.90
C TYR A 163 5.79 -17.67 -22.13
N LEU A 164 6.36 -18.46 -21.20
CA LEU A 164 6.41 -19.92 -21.28
C LEU A 164 6.93 -20.46 -22.64
N GLY A 165 7.90 -19.77 -23.24
CA GLY A 165 8.49 -20.14 -24.52
C GLY A 165 7.70 -19.73 -25.77
N LYS A 166 6.55 -19.06 -25.63
CA LYS A 166 5.78 -18.51 -26.75
C LYS A 166 5.95 -16.99 -26.83
N LYS A 167 6.14 -16.46 -28.04
CA LYS A 167 6.09 -15.01 -28.29
C LYS A 167 4.63 -14.54 -28.27
N ILE A 168 4.34 -13.55 -27.44
CA ILE A 168 3.03 -12.93 -27.25
C ILE A 168 3.12 -11.40 -27.43
N PRO A 169 2.03 -10.72 -27.81
CA PRO A 169 1.94 -9.26 -27.79
C PRO A 169 2.14 -8.71 -26.38
N PHE A 170 2.77 -7.54 -26.25
CA PHE A 170 3.00 -6.93 -24.94
C PHE A 170 1.71 -6.61 -24.17
N ILE A 171 0.62 -6.28 -24.86
CA ILE A 171 -0.68 -6.03 -24.23
C ILE A 171 -1.25 -7.28 -23.55
N GLU A 172 -0.97 -8.46 -24.10
CA GLU A 172 -1.41 -9.74 -23.54
C GLU A 172 -0.61 -10.07 -22.29
N LEU A 173 0.69 -9.77 -22.28
CA LEU A 173 1.53 -9.90 -21.09
C LEU A 173 0.98 -9.07 -19.91
N LEU A 174 0.50 -7.85 -20.16
CA LEU A 174 -0.09 -7.01 -19.11
C LEU A 174 -1.30 -7.69 -18.45
N ASN A 175 -2.19 -8.27 -19.24
CA ASN A 175 -3.34 -9.00 -18.71
C ASN A 175 -2.90 -10.22 -17.90
N ILE A 176 -1.97 -11.03 -18.42
CA ILE A 176 -1.43 -12.19 -17.69
C ILE A 176 -0.79 -11.77 -16.36
N LEU A 177 -0.01 -10.69 -16.37
CA LEU A 177 0.62 -10.16 -15.15
C LEU A 177 -0.44 -9.68 -14.15
N GLN A 178 -1.48 -9.01 -14.62
CA GLN A 178 -2.55 -8.51 -13.77
C GLN A 178 -3.34 -9.65 -13.14
N GLU A 179 -3.74 -10.66 -13.91
CA GLU A 179 -4.39 -11.88 -13.41
C GLU A 179 -3.49 -12.64 -12.42
N ARG A 180 -2.18 -12.69 -12.69
CA ARG A 180 -1.22 -13.32 -11.79
C ARG A 180 -1.06 -12.56 -10.48
N ILE A 181 -1.03 -11.23 -10.52
CA ILE A 181 -1.00 -10.38 -9.32
C ILE A 181 -2.28 -10.60 -8.50
N GLU A 182 -3.45 -10.64 -9.14
CA GLU A 182 -4.72 -10.90 -8.45
C GLU A 182 -4.76 -12.31 -7.84
N SER A 183 -4.34 -13.32 -8.60
CA SER A 183 -4.25 -14.71 -8.14
C SER A 183 -3.29 -14.86 -6.95
N GLN A 184 -2.10 -14.23 -7.04
CA GLN A 184 -1.14 -14.22 -5.94
C GLN A 184 -1.66 -13.49 -4.72
N LYS A 185 -2.37 -12.36 -4.88
CA LYS A 185 -3.02 -11.67 -3.76
C LYS A 185 -4.06 -12.57 -3.07
N MET A 186 -4.87 -13.30 -3.84
CA MET A 186 -5.85 -14.23 -3.28
C MET A 186 -5.17 -15.39 -2.53
N LEU A 187 -4.11 -15.98 -3.10
CA LEU A 187 -3.34 -17.04 -2.43
C LEU A 187 -2.69 -16.54 -1.14
N ILE A 188 -2.09 -15.34 -1.14
CA ILE A 188 -1.53 -14.71 0.07
C ILE A 188 -2.63 -14.49 1.10
N GLN A 189 -3.82 -14.04 0.69
CA GLN A 189 -4.95 -13.86 1.60
C GLN A 189 -5.43 -15.19 2.20
N GLU A 190 -5.44 -16.29 1.44
CA GLU A 190 -5.78 -17.62 1.94
C GLU A 190 -4.72 -18.19 2.88
N GLU A 191 -3.43 -18.07 2.54
CA GLU A 191 -2.32 -18.46 3.42
C GLU A 191 -2.30 -17.63 4.70
N ASP A 192 -2.46 -16.31 4.59
CA ASP A 192 -2.63 -15.42 5.72
C ASP A 192 -3.84 -15.86 6.55
N ARG A 193 -4.98 -16.16 5.92
CA ARG A 193 -6.17 -16.65 6.64
C ARG A 193 -5.87 -17.92 7.41
N HIS A 194 -5.20 -18.89 6.81
CA HIS A 194 -4.79 -20.13 7.48
C HIS A 194 -3.82 -19.87 8.65
N ILE A 195 -2.80 -19.02 8.46
CA ILE A 195 -1.87 -18.64 9.54
C ILE A 195 -2.61 -17.94 10.69
N PHE A 196 -3.52 -17.02 10.38
CA PHE A 196 -4.26 -16.24 11.36
C PHE A 196 -5.32 -17.07 12.10
N GLU A 197 -6.12 -17.86 11.40
CA GLU A 197 -7.23 -18.61 11.99
C GLU A 197 -6.76 -19.90 12.65
N GLU A 198 -5.87 -20.69 12.03
CA GLU A 198 -5.43 -21.95 12.62
C GLU A 198 -4.23 -21.79 13.54
N ILE A 199 -3.13 -21.18 13.08
CA ILE A 199 -1.88 -21.17 13.86
C ILE A 199 -1.99 -20.19 15.03
N LEU A 200 -2.45 -18.97 14.75
CA LEU A 200 -2.50 -17.88 15.73
C LEU A 200 -3.52 -18.16 16.84
N VAL A 201 -4.74 -18.56 16.48
CA VAL A 201 -5.79 -18.84 17.47
C VAL A 201 -5.60 -20.20 18.16
N ASN A 202 -5.30 -21.29 17.42
CA ASN A 202 -5.24 -22.63 18.03
C ASN A 202 -3.93 -22.88 18.79
N THR A 203 -2.79 -22.49 18.22
CA THR A 203 -1.49 -22.83 18.80
C THR A 203 -0.95 -21.71 19.68
N ILE A 204 -0.88 -20.48 19.14
CA ILE A 204 -0.27 -19.37 19.87
C ILE A 204 -1.20 -18.89 20.98
N GLY A 205 -2.50 -18.76 20.72
CA GLY A 205 -3.50 -18.43 21.73
C GLY A 205 -3.46 -19.37 22.94
N LYS A 206 -3.35 -20.69 22.69
CA LYS A 206 -3.17 -21.69 23.76
C LYS A 206 -1.88 -21.47 24.55
N LYS A 207 -0.73 -21.31 23.88
CA LYS A 207 0.57 -21.08 24.56
C LYS A 207 0.56 -19.81 25.40
N ILE A 208 -0.01 -18.73 24.87
CA ILE A 208 -0.13 -17.46 25.58
C ILE A 208 -1.02 -17.63 26.81
N ARG A 209 -2.16 -18.31 26.68
CA ARG A 209 -3.02 -18.63 27.83
C ARG A 209 -2.28 -19.42 28.90
N ASP A 210 -1.58 -20.49 28.52
CA ASP A 210 -0.83 -21.32 29.47
C ASP A 210 0.21 -20.48 30.22
N ARG A 211 0.85 -19.53 29.53
CA ARG A 211 1.78 -18.57 30.13
C ARG A 211 1.08 -17.57 31.05
N ILE A 212 -0.06 -17.00 30.65
CA ILE A 212 -0.88 -16.11 31.48
C ILE A 212 -1.32 -16.83 32.76
N GLN A 213 -1.83 -18.06 32.66
CA GLN A 213 -2.25 -18.85 33.81
C GLN A 213 -1.07 -19.24 34.71
N ALA A 214 0.09 -19.57 34.15
CA ALA A 214 1.31 -19.78 34.93
C ALA A 214 1.73 -18.50 35.66
N SER A 215 1.69 -17.34 34.98
CA SER A 215 1.96 -16.03 35.59
C SER A 215 0.96 -15.69 36.70
N ARG A 216 -0.35 -15.95 36.54
CA ARG A 216 -1.34 -15.78 37.64
C ARG A 216 -1.00 -16.61 38.86
N ARG A 217 -0.74 -17.91 38.69
CA ARG A 217 -0.35 -18.80 39.79
C ARG A 217 0.92 -18.32 40.49
N TRP A 218 1.87 -17.78 39.73
CA TRP A 218 3.10 -17.21 40.26
C TRP A 218 2.84 -15.93 41.08
N VAL A 219 1.94 -15.05 40.60
CA VAL A 219 1.51 -13.85 41.34
C VAL A 219 0.74 -14.23 42.61
N ASP A 220 -0.15 -15.21 42.55
CA ASP A 220 -0.92 -15.67 43.72
C ASP A 220 -0.01 -16.21 44.81
N LYS A 221 1.08 -16.89 44.43
CA LYS A 221 2.13 -17.34 45.36
C LYS A 221 2.86 -16.16 46.00
N MET A 222 3.29 -15.17 45.20
CA MET A 222 3.87 -13.94 45.73
C MET A 222 2.93 -13.22 46.68
N GLU A 223 1.63 -13.13 46.36
CA GLU A 223 0.65 -12.47 47.21
C GLU A 223 0.52 -13.19 48.56
N ARG A 224 0.59 -14.53 48.58
CA ARG A 224 0.62 -15.30 49.84
C ARG A 224 1.85 -14.95 50.67
N TYR A 225 3.02 -14.94 50.06
CA TYR A 225 4.25 -14.55 50.76
C TYR A 225 4.18 -13.14 51.31
N ILE A 226 3.77 -12.16 50.51
CA ILE A 226 3.58 -10.78 50.96
C ILE A 226 2.59 -10.71 52.14
N LYS A 227 1.49 -11.49 52.10
CA LYS A 227 0.51 -11.54 53.20
C LYS A 227 1.07 -12.16 54.48
N ASP A 228 1.81 -13.25 54.36
CA ASP A 228 2.46 -13.93 55.48
C ASP A 228 3.57 -13.07 56.12
N MET A 229 4.00 -12.01 55.42
CA MET A 229 5.03 -11.07 55.83
C MET A 229 4.48 -9.74 56.35
N ASN A 230 3.16 -9.55 56.42
CA ASN A 230 2.59 -8.35 57.03
C ASN A 230 2.96 -8.32 58.52
N THR A 231 4.08 -7.68 58.81
CA THR A 231 4.73 -7.57 60.11
C THR A 231 3.99 -6.61 61.05
N SER A 232 4.43 -6.62 62.31
CA SER A 232 3.91 -5.93 63.50
C SER A 232 3.59 -4.43 63.35
N SER A 233 4.03 -3.80 62.26
CA SER A 233 3.79 -2.39 61.92
C SER A 233 2.37 -2.10 61.42
N GLY A 234 1.55 -3.13 61.16
CA GLY A 234 0.16 -2.99 60.73
C GLY A 234 -0.04 -2.55 59.27
N LEU A 235 1.06 -2.33 58.53
CA LEU A 235 1.05 -2.06 57.10
C LEU A 235 0.83 -3.37 56.34
N GLN A 236 -0.27 -3.47 55.60
CA GLN A 236 -0.58 -4.61 54.76
C GLN A 236 -0.28 -4.29 53.30
N LEU A 237 0.60 -5.08 52.68
CA LEU A 237 0.92 -4.96 51.27
C LEU A 237 0.13 -5.99 50.46
N THR A 238 -0.21 -5.65 49.22
CA THR A 238 -0.86 -6.58 48.30
C THR A 238 -0.45 -6.28 46.88
N LEU A 239 0.08 -7.29 46.19
CA LEU A 239 0.43 -7.21 44.78
C LEU A 239 -0.77 -7.64 43.92
N LYS A 240 -1.06 -6.90 42.85
CA LYS A 240 -2.01 -7.31 41.81
C LYS A 240 -1.33 -7.31 40.46
N TRP A 241 -1.63 -8.34 39.66
CA TRP A 241 -1.31 -8.39 38.25
C TRP A 241 -2.59 -8.16 37.46
N GLN A 242 -2.69 -7.01 36.81
CA GLN A 242 -3.90 -6.58 36.12
C GLN A 242 -3.61 -6.22 34.66
N SER A 243 -4.62 -6.36 33.80
CA SER A 243 -4.56 -5.92 32.40
C SER A 243 -4.44 -4.40 32.33
N LYS A 244 -3.51 -3.90 31.52
CA LYS A 244 -3.36 -2.46 31.26
C LYS A 244 -4.65 -1.92 30.65
N LYS A 245 -4.94 -0.65 30.95
CA LYS A 245 -6.00 0.10 30.27
C LYS A 245 -5.51 0.47 28.87
N SER A 246 -6.36 0.31 27.86
CA SER A 246 -6.02 0.75 26.50
C SER A 246 -5.70 2.25 26.49
N ILE A 247 -4.67 2.64 25.74
CA ILE A 247 -4.31 4.05 25.52
C ILE A 247 -5.09 4.63 24.33
N ASN A 248 -5.61 3.77 23.44
CA ASN A 248 -6.30 4.16 22.20
C ASN A 248 -7.75 3.65 22.18
N ASP A 249 -8.68 4.52 21.77
CA ASP A 249 -10.14 4.27 21.73
C ASP A 249 -10.59 3.25 20.67
N ASP A 250 -9.77 2.97 19.64
CA ASP A 250 -10.09 2.02 18.54
C ASP A 250 -9.64 0.58 18.81
N GLU A 251 -8.92 0.33 19.90
CA GLU A 251 -8.48 -1.01 20.25
C GLU A 251 -9.58 -1.74 21.03
N LEU A 252 -9.83 -3.00 20.66
CA LEU A 252 -10.45 -3.97 21.56
C LEU A 252 -9.74 -3.84 22.92
N ASP A 253 -10.46 -3.35 23.93
CA ASP A 253 -9.91 -3.11 25.27
C ASP A 253 -9.03 -4.31 25.65
N ILE A 254 -7.76 -4.08 25.96
CA ILE A 254 -6.80 -5.14 26.27
C ILE A 254 -7.39 -6.10 27.33
N GLN A 255 -8.26 -5.57 28.20
CA GLN A 255 -9.08 -6.34 29.14
C GLN A 255 -10.01 -7.35 28.47
N ASN A 256 -10.72 -6.95 27.42
CA ASN A 256 -11.58 -7.84 26.63
C ASN A 256 -10.77 -8.90 25.88
N LEU A 257 -9.62 -8.54 25.30
CA LEU A 257 -8.72 -9.52 24.67
C LEU A 257 -8.25 -10.56 25.69
N VAL A 258 -7.73 -10.12 26.84
CA VAL A 258 -7.30 -10.99 27.93
C VAL A 258 -8.45 -11.89 28.40
N ARG A 259 -9.64 -11.32 28.59
CA ARG A 259 -10.84 -12.09 28.97
C ARG A 259 -11.20 -13.16 27.95
N LEU A 260 -11.10 -12.87 26.65
CA LEU A 260 -11.34 -13.83 25.59
C LEU A 260 -10.25 -14.92 25.55
N LEU A 261 -8.99 -14.54 25.74
CA LEU A 261 -7.86 -15.47 25.82
C LEU A 261 -7.92 -16.35 27.07
N GLU A 262 -8.58 -15.94 28.15
CA GLU A 262 -8.73 -16.73 29.37
C GLU A 262 -9.84 -17.78 29.33
N LYS A 263 -10.86 -17.60 28.48
CA LYS A 263 -11.93 -18.60 28.33
C LYS A 263 -11.38 -19.92 27.80
N ASP A 264 -11.91 -21.05 28.29
CA ASP A 264 -11.53 -22.36 27.73
C ASP A 264 -11.80 -22.41 26.22
N TYR A 265 -10.83 -22.92 25.47
CA TYR A 265 -10.84 -22.97 24.01
C TYR A 265 -11.97 -23.86 23.50
N ARG A 266 -12.28 -24.93 24.25
CA ARG A 266 -13.39 -25.85 23.93
C ARG A 266 -14.76 -25.17 24.00
N ILE A 267 -14.85 -24.06 24.72
CA ILE A 267 -16.08 -23.30 24.97
C ILE A 267 -16.08 -21.98 24.18
N LEU A 268 -14.98 -21.66 23.49
CA LEU A 268 -14.84 -20.43 22.72
C LEU A 268 -15.65 -20.52 21.42
N LYS A 269 -16.66 -19.66 21.28
CA LYS A 269 -17.50 -19.55 20.08
C LYS A 269 -16.68 -19.06 18.89
N ASP A 270 -17.08 -19.42 17.67
CA ASP A 270 -16.41 -18.94 16.45
C ASP A 270 -16.40 -17.41 16.32
N SER A 271 -17.45 -16.74 16.81
CA SER A 271 -17.48 -15.27 16.90
C SER A 271 -16.37 -14.69 17.78
N ASP A 272 -16.03 -15.37 18.88
CA ASP A 272 -14.96 -14.94 19.79
C ASP A 272 -13.58 -15.21 19.15
N ARG A 273 -13.45 -16.28 18.36
CA ARG A 273 -12.23 -16.57 17.58
C ARG A 273 -11.96 -15.49 16.53
N GLN A 274 -13.00 -15.10 15.79
CA GLN A 274 -12.90 -14.02 14.80
C GLN A 274 -12.47 -12.70 15.44
N LYS A 275 -13.01 -12.34 16.61
CA LYS A 275 -12.60 -11.13 17.35
C LYS A 275 -11.11 -11.14 17.73
N ILE A 276 -10.61 -12.28 18.23
CA ILE A 276 -9.18 -12.43 18.56
C ILE A 276 -8.32 -12.30 17.30
N SER A 277 -8.70 -13.01 16.22
CA SER A 277 -7.97 -12.96 14.95
C SER A 277 -7.95 -11.55 14.37
N GLN A 278 -9.08 -10.85 14.39
CA GLN A 278 -9.20 -9.49 13.87
C GLN A 278 -8.35 -8.51 14.68
N HIS A 279 -8.36 -8.61 16.01
CA HIS A 279 -7.50 -7.79 16.87
C HIS A 279 -6.01 -7.94 16.52
N PHE A 280 -5.51 -9.18 16.41
CA PHE A 280 -4.10 -9.39 16.08
C PHE A 280 -3.75 -8.95 14.65
N ARG A 281 -4.65 -9.14 13.68
CA ARG A 281 -4.47 -8.61 12.31
C ARG A 281 -4.29 -7.10 12.32
N THR A 282 -5.23 -6.36 12.92
CA THR A 282 -5.16 -4.90 13.00
C THR A 282 -3.88 -4.44 13.71
N LYS A 283 -3.48 -5.13 14.78
CA LYS A 283 -2.27 -4.78 15.53
C LYS A 283 -0.97 -5.02 14.75
N ILE A 284 -0.90 -6.11 13.98
CA ILE A 284 0.24 -6.38 13.08
C ILE A 284 0.26 -5.40 11.91
N GLU A 285 -0.89 -5.06 11.33
CA GLU A 285 -0.96 -4.05 10.27
C GLU A 285 -0.52 -2.67 10.76
N ASN A 286 -0.95 -2.27 11.96
CA ASN A 286 -0.52 -1.01 12.58
C ASN A 286 0.99 -1.02 12.85
N ALA A 287 1.54 -2.10 13.41
CA ALA A 287 2.97 -2.25 13.62
C ALA A 287 3.76 -2.21 12.30
N ARG A 288 3.20 -2.79 11.23
CA ARG A 288 3.79 -2.73 9.89
C ARG A 288 3.81 -1.31 9.33
N ARG A 289 2.72 -0.55 9.50
CA ARG A 289 2.65 0.87 9.08
C ARG A 289 3.71 1.72 9.79
N LEU A 290 3.81 1.58 11.11
CA LEU A 290 4.83 2.30 11.90
C LEU A 290 6.25 1.93 11.45
N SER A 291 6.52 0.66 11.15
CA SER A 291 7.86 0.25 10.67
C SER A 291 8.22 0.82 9.29
N LEU A 292 7.23 1.00 8.42
CA LEU A 292 7.42 1.64 7.10
C LEU A 292 7.73 3.13 7.26
N ASP A 293 7.03 3.82 8.17
CA ASP A 293 7.25 5.24 8.45
C ASP A 293 8.63 5.52 9.06
N GLU A 294 9.15 4.59 9.87
CA GLU A 294 10.47 4.71 10.51
C GLU A 294 11.65 4.24 9.63
N ASN A 295 11.41 3.82 8.37
CA ASN A 295 12.42 3.18 7.50
C ASN A 295 13.11 1.96 8.13
N ILE A 296 12.50 1.34 9.14
CA ILE A 296 13.01 0.13 9.77
C ILE A 296 12.38 -1.04 9.01
N SER A 297 13.20 -1.77 8.24
CA SER A 297 12.82 -3.04 7.62
C SER A 297 12.64 -4.13 8.70
N ALA A 298 11.60 -4.02 9.51
CA ALA A 298 11.23 -5.04 10.48
C ALA A 298 10.68 -6.27 9.71
N SER A 299 11.26 -7.44 9.98
CA SER A 299 10.73 -8.69 9.44
C SER A 299 9.35 -8.99 10.04
N PHE A 300 8.45 -9.60 9.26
CA PHE A 300 7.14 -10.03 9.73
C PHE A 300 7.19 -10.86 11.02
N HIS A 301 8.21 -11.71 11.19
CA HIS A 301 8.42 -12.48 12.41
C HIS A 301 8.72 -11.63 13.64
N GLN A 302 9.42 -10.50 13.48
CA GLN A 302 9.72 -9.58 14.58
C GLN A 302 8.44 -8.85 15.03
N LEU A 303 7.63 -8.39 14.07
CA LEU A 303 6.34 -7.75 14.35
C LEU A 303 5.40 -8.69 15.12
N ILE A 304 5.29 -9.95 14.68
CA ILE A 304 4.51 -10.96 15.42
C ILE A 304 5.05 -11.15 16.84
N ARG A 305 6.37 -11.28 17.01
CA ARG A 305 6.97 -11.50 18.32
C ARG A 305 6.65 -10.37 19.30
N GLU A 306 6.68 -9.13 18.84
CA GLU A 306 6.39 -7.96 19.65
C GLU A 306 4.90 -7.85 19.99
N VAL A 307 4.03 -7.97 18.99
CA VAL A 307 2.58 -7.88 19.17
C VAL A 307 2.05 -8.97 20.11
N MET A 308 2.64 -10.17 20.03
CA MET A 308 2.25 -11.36 20.81
C MET A 308 2.92 -11.44 22.19
N ASP A 309 3.75 -10.47 22.57
CA ASP A 309 4.36 -10.44 23.89
C ASP A 309 3.34 -10.04 24.96
N TYR A 310 2.72 -11.06 25.58
CA TYR A 310 1.70 -10.86 26.60
C TYR A 310 2.17 -10.04 27.79
N ARG A 311 3.48 -9.97 28.06
CA ARG A 311 4.03 -9.19 29.18
C ARG A 311 3.71 -7.70 29.05
N GLN A 312 3.57 -7.21 27.82
CA GLN A 312 3.21 -5.82 27.57
C GLN A 312 1.75 -5.50 27.88
N TRP A 313 0.88 -6.51 27.99
CA TRP A 313 -0.56 -6.35 28.17
C TRP A 313 -0.97 -6.23 29.64
N PHE A 314 -0.06 -6.52 30.56
CA PHE A 314 -0.31 -6.50 32.00
C PHE A 314 0.65 -5.57 32.72
N GLU A 315 0.26 -5.16 33.90
CA GLU A 315 1.05 -4.36 34.82
C GLU A 315 0.96 -4.93 36.24
N PHE A 316 2.02 -4.72 37.01
CA PHE A 316 2.05 -5.02 38.43
C PHE A 316 1.70 -3.76 39.21
N VAL A 317 0.65 -3.84 40.02
CA VAL A 317 0.22 -2.74 40.88
C VAL A 317 0.31 -3.18 42.33
N LEU A 318 1.15 -2.48 43.08
CA LEU A 318 1.29 -2.69 44.51
C LEU A 318 0.28 -1.82 45.24
N TYR A 319 -0.43 -2.40 46.19
CA TYR A 319 -1.34 -1.72 47.07
C TYR A 319 -0.85 -1.82 48.50
N ALA A 320 -1.16 -0.78 49.27
CA ALA A 320 -0.86 -0.72 50.69
C ALA A 320 -2.12 -0.33 51.47
N LYS A 321 -2.26 -0.91 52.66
CA LYS A 321 -3.33 -0.61 53.61
C LYS A 321 -2.72 -0.40 54.99
N LYS A 322 -2.89 0.80 55.53
CA LYS A 322 -2.52 1.13 56.92
C LYS A 322 -3.65 0.76 57.88
N PRO A 323 -3.37 0.62 59.19
CA PRO A 323 -4.40 0.44 60.20
C PRO A 323 -5.44 1.56 60.10
N ASN A 324 -6.73 1.19 60.11
CA ASN A 324 -7.88 2.11 59.97
C ASN A 324 -7.97 2.91 58.66
N GLU A 325 -7.15 2.61 57.65
CA GLU A 325 -7.27 3.22 56.32
C GLU A 325 -7.81 2.24 55.26
N ASN A 326 -8.42 2.80 54.23
CA ASN A 326 -8.77 2.05 53.02
C ASN A 326 -7.50 1.70 52.24
N ARG A 327 -7.55 0.57 51.55
CA ARG A 327 -6.51 0.12 50.62
C ARG A 327 -6.30 1.17 49.53
N LYS A 328 -5.06 1.62 49.34
CA LYS A 328 -4.67 2.58 48.30
C LYS A 328 -3.56 1.99 47.45
N GLU A 329 -3.48 2.43 46.20
CA GLU A 329 -2.36 2.10 45.31
C GLU A 329 -1.08 2.76 45.81
N LEU A 330 0.03 2.03 45.87
CA LEU A 330 1.32 2.54 46.31
C LEU A 330 1.98 3.34 45.19
N THR A 331 1.48 4.55 44.96
CA THR A 331 2.08 5.51 44.04
C THR A 331 3.35 6.13 44.65
N ASN A 332 4.21 6.72 43.82
CA ASN A 332 5.41 7.44 44.28
C ASN A 332 5.09 8.46 45.37
N ARG A 333 3.96 9.18 45.25
CA ARG A 333 3.52 10.15 46.26
C ARG A 333 3.23 9.50 47.61
N ILE A 334 2.56 8.35 47.62
CA ILE A 334 2.24 7.62 48.86
C ILE A 334 3.50 6.99 49.44
N PHE A 335 4.37 6.44 48.59
CA PHE A 335 5.66 5.88 49.00
C PHE A 335 6.56 6.94 49.67
N PHE A 336 6.69 8.14 49.10
CA PHE A 336 7.52 9.20 49.70
C PHE A 336 6.99 9.73 51.05
N ALA A 337 5.68 9.58 51.31
CA ALA A 337 5.05 9.97 52.56
C ALA A 337 5.23 8.94 53.70
N TYR A 338 5.76 7.75 53.41
CA TYR A 338 6.01 6.71 54.41
C TYR A 338 7.25 7.01 55.26
N SER A 339 7.29 6.44 56.47
CA SER A 339 8.49 6.48 57.33
C SER A 339 9.66 5.70 56.69
N GLY A 340 10.89 5.90 57.18
CA GLY A 340 12.07 5.16 56.69
C GLY A 340 11.86 3.65 56.73
N GLY A 341 11.39 3.13 57.87
CA GLY A 341 10.93 1.75 58.02
C GLY A 341 9.85 1.27 57.04
N GLU A 342 8.78 2.03 56.90
CA GLU A 342 7.67 1.67 56.00
C GLU A 342 8.10 1.66 54.52
N LYS A 343 8.99 2.57 54.13
CA LYS A 343 9.59 2.61 52.78
C LYS A 343 10.40 1.35 52.51
N ALA A 344 11.24 0.96 53.47
CA ALA A 344 12.06 -0.23 53.38
C ALA A 344 11.20 -1.49 53.18
N ILE A 345 10.20 -1.68 54.04
CA ILE A 345 9.28 -2.82 53.98
C ILE A 345 8.55 -2.83 52.63
N SER A 346 8.04 -1.68 52.18
CA SER A 346 7.32 -1.57 50.91
C SER A 346 8.17 -1.91 49.68
N MET A 347 9.50 -1.81 49.78
CA MET A 347 10.44 -2.13 48.71
C MET A 347 10.96 -3.57 48.80
N TYR A 348 11.46 -3.98 49.96
CA TYR A 348 12.11 -5.28 50.15
C TYR A 348 11.13 -6.44 50.23
N VAL A 349 9.94 -6.25 50.83
CA VAL A 349 8.96 -7.34 50.97
C VAL A 349 8.51 -7.88 49.61
N PRO A 350 8.08 -7.04 48.64
CA PRO A 350 7.74 -7.53 47.31
C PRO A 350 8.94 -8.15 46.58
N LEU A 351 10.15 -7.58 46.72
CA LEU A 351 11.35 -8.08 46.07
C LEU A 351 11.74 -9.48 46.57
N PHE A 352 11.83 -9.66 47.89
CA PHE A 352 12.12 -10.96 48.49
C PHE A 352 11.03 -11.99 48.19
N SER A 353 9.76 -11.58 48.21
CA SER A 353 8.65 -12.47 47.80
C SER A 353 8.78 -12.91 46.35
N ALA A 354 9.21 -12.00 45.46
CA ALA A 354 9.41 -12.32 44.05
C ALA A 354 10.59 -13.27 43.82
N VAL A 355 11.69 -13.07 44.57
CA VAL A 355 12.86 -13.94 44.56
C VAL A 355 12.52 -15.32 45.14
N ALA A 356 11.77 -15.39 46.24
CA ALA A 356 11.32 -16.64 46.86
C ALA A 356 10.45 -17.45 45.90
N ALA A 357 9.45 -16.81 45.30
CA ALA A 357 8.60 -17.42 44.29
C ALA A 357 9.37 -17.88 43.04
N LYS A 358 10.55 -17.28 42.76
CA LYS A 358 11.43 -17.73 41.69
C LYS A 358 12.25 -18.96 42.10
N PHE A 359 12.79 -18.97 43.32
CA PHE A 359 13.55 -20.10 43.85
C PHE A 359 12.69 -21.35 44.05
N GLU A 360 11.39 -21.23 44.32
CA GLU A 360 10.48 -22.40 44.32
C GLU A 360 10.44 -23.16 42.98
N SER A 361 10.81 -22.51 41.87
CA SER A 361 10.93 -23.18 40.56
C SER A 361 12.29 -23.86 40.34
N ALA A 362 13.22 -23.70 41.27
CA ALA A 362 14.52 -24.34 41.25
C ALA A 362 14.43 -25.80 41.72
N ARG A 363 15.52 -26.55 41.52
CA ARG A 363 15.62 -27.91 42.06
C ARG A 363 15.71 -27.88 43.58
N PHE A 364 15.35 -28.97 44.24
CA PHE A 364 15.39 -29.09 45.70
C PHE A 364 16.78 -28.89 46.31
N ASP A 365 17.84 -29.12 45.52
CA ASP A 365 19.25 -29.01 45.91
C ASP A 365 19.91 -27.70 45.45
N ALA A 366 19.14 -26.78 44.86
CA ALA A 366 19.67 -25.51 44.40
C ALA A 366 19.90 -24.56 45.59
N PRO A 367 21.06 -23.87 45.66
CA PRO A 367 21.31 -22.88 46.71
C PRO A 367 20.41 -21.65 46.51
N HIS A 368 19.83 -21.14 47.59
CA HIS A 368 18.99 -19.95 47.60
C HIS A 368 19.79 -18.69 47.93
N LEU A 369 20.81 -18.39 47.12
CA LEU A 369 21.72 -17.28 47.39
C LEU A 369 21.20 -15.94 46.84
N ILE A 370 21.14 -14.93 47.70
CA ILE A 370 20.93 -13.52 47.32
C ILE A 370 22.19 -12.69 47.58
N ALA A 371 22.43 -11.69 46.74
CA ALA A 371 23.49 -10.71 46.96
C ALA A 371 22.90 -9.30 46.97
N LEU A 372 23.23 -8.51 48.01
CA LEU A 372 22.75 -7.15 48.16
C LEU A 372 23.94 -6.20 48.33
N ASP A 373 24.02 -5.21 47.45
CA ASP A 373 24.95 -4.10 47.60
C ASP A 373 24.25 -2.94 48.32
N GLU A 374 24.96 -2.28 49.23
CA GLU A 374 24.42 -1.27 50.15
C GLU A 374 23.12 -1.73 50.85
N ALA A 375 23.17 -2.93 51.41
CA ALA A 375 22.03 -3.58 52.06
C ALA A 375 21.47 -2.71 53.19
N PHE A 376 20.14 -2.53 53.16
CA PHE A 376 19.35 -1.82 54.16
C PHE A 376 19.79 -0.38 54.43
N ALA A 377 20.43 0.29 53.46
CA ALA A 377 20.71 1.72 53.55
C ALA A 377 19.42 2.53 53.75
N GLY A 378 19.42 3.43 54.74
CA GLY A 378 18.27 4.31 55.05
C GLY A 378 17.10 3.61 55.77
N VAL A 379 17.32 2.42 56.32
CA VAL A 379 16.33 1.66 57.11
C VAL A 379 16.62 1.80 58.60
N ASP A 380 15.59 2.02 59.41
CA ASP A 380 15.73 2.10 60.87
C ASP A 380 16.04 0.72 61.49
N GLU A 381 16.84 0.66 62.57
CA GLU A 381 17.32 -0.59 63.20
C GLU A 381 16.21 -1.60 63.53
N ASN A 382 15.07 -1.14 64.07
CA ASN A 382 13.93 -2.02 64.38
C ASN A 382 13.35 -2.73 63.13
N ASN A 383 13.48 -2.10 61.96
CA ASN A 383 13.00 -2.69 60.72
C ASN A 383 14.07 -3.56 60.04
N ILE A 384 15.35 -3.32 60.32
CA ILE A 384 16.44 -4.18 59.84
C ILE A 384 16.31 -5.60 60.39
N ASP A 385 16.02 -5.76 61.68
CA ASP A 385 15.79 -7.08 62.28
C ASP A 385 14.62 -7.80 61.61
N ASN A 386 13.52 -7.10 61.33
CA ASN A 386 12.39 -7.64 60.59
C ASN A 386 12.80 -8.09 59.17
N LEU A 387 13.66 -7.35 58.47
CA LEU A 387 14.14 -7.75 57.14
C LEU A 387 15.04 -9.00 57.19
N PHE A 388 15.87 -9.15 58.24
CA PHE A 388 16.60 -10.41 58.47
C PHE A 388 15.67 -11.56 58.81
N ALA A 389 14.63 -11.34 59.61
CA ALA A 389 13.62 -12.35 59.89
C ALA A 389 12.96 -12.85 58.60
N LEU A 390 12.74 -11.97 57.63
CA LEU A 390 12.21 -12.31 56.32
C LEU A 390 13.17 -13.17 55.50
N ILE A 391 14.45 -12.81 55.46
CA ILE A 391 15.49 -13.57 54.77
C ILE A 391 15.58 -14.99 55.35
N THR A 392 15.62 -15.10 56.68
CA THR A 392 15.61 -16.39 57.38
C THR A 392 14.33 -17.18 57.10
N LYS A 393 13.17 -16.53 57.09
CA LYS A 393 11.88 -17.17 56.80
C LYS A 393 11.81 -17.76 55.39
N PHE A 394 12.48 -17.13 54.43
CA PHE A 394 12.58 -17.61 53.05
C PHE A 394 13.72 -18.60 52.81
N ASP A 395 14.50 -18.92 53.84
CA ASP A 395 15.64 -19.82 53.74
C ASP A 395 16.65 -19.34 52.68
N PHE A 396 16.91 -18.03 52.67
CA PHE A 396 17.90 -17.43 51.79
C PHE A 396 19.29 -17.43 52.43
N ASP A 397 20.27 -17.93 51.68
CA ASP A 397 21.67 -17.61 51.91
C ASP A 397 21.96 -16.21 51.38
N TYR A 398 22.88 -15.47 51.99
CA TYR A 398 23.15 -14.11 51.54
C TYR A 398 24.61 -13.66 51.63
N ILE A 399 24.97 -12.79 50.70
CA ILE A 399 26.18 -11.97 50.72
C ILE A 399 25.74 -10.50 50.69
N MET A 400 26.15 -9.72 51.67
CA MET A 400 25.74 -8.33 51.79
C MET A 400 26.95 -7.43 52.00
N ASN A 401 26.91 -6.28 51.33
CA ASN A 401 27.80 -5.15 51.59
C ASN A 401 26.98 -4.00 52.20
N SER A 402 27.56 -3.29 53.17
CA SER A 402 26.94 -2.11 53.79
C SER A 402 27.96 -1.31 54.60
N GLN A 403 27.76 0.00 54.68
CA GLN A 403 28.59 0.90 55.47
C GLN A 403 28.21 0.94 56.95
N VAL A 404 26.97 0.60 57.29
CA VAL A 404 26.40 0.77 58.65
C VAL A 404 25.92 -0.56 59.24
N LEU A 405 25.60 -1.55 58.39
CA LEU A 405 25.02 -2.81 58.81
C LEU A 405 26.07 -3.83 59.25
N TRP A 406 25.99 -4.27 60.51
CA TRP A 406 26.80 -5.35 61.03
C TRP A 406 26.12 -6.73 60.94
N GLY A 407 24.80 -6.76 60.87
CA GLY A 407 24.02 -8.01 60.81
C GLY A 407 23.92 -8.76 62.14
N ASP A 408 24.26 -8.11 63.26
CA ASP A 408 24.20 -8.61 64.63
C ASP A 408 22.80 -8.50 65.24
N TYR A 409 21.80 -8.95 64.49
CA TYR A 409 20.39 -8.93 64.90
C TYR A 409 19.92 -10.33 65.34
N PRO A 410 19.00 -10.43 66.32
CA PRO A 410 18.49 -11.71 66.80
C PRO A 410 17.87 -12.59 65.71
N SER A 411 17.27 -11.98 64.68
CA SER A 411 16.65 -12.72 63.57
C SER A 411 17.66 -13.32 62.58
N CYS A 412 18.95 -12.96 62.70
CA CYS A 412 20.06 -13.52 61.95
C CYS A 412 20.73 -14.63 62.78
N PRO A 413 20.60 -15.92 62.43
CA PRO A 413 21.08 -17.02 63.27
C PRO A 413 22.62 -17.12 63.38
N SER A 414 23.32 -16.86 62.28
CA SER A 414 24.78 -16.96 62.21
C SER A 414 25.29 -16.18 61.00
N LEU A 415 26.35 -15.40 61.18
CA LEU A 415 26.94 -14.59 60.10
C LEU A 415 28.46 -14.52 60.22
N ALA A 416 29.14 -14.60 59.08
CA ALA A 416 30.54 -14.23 58.96
C ALA A 416 30.62 -12.77 58.49
N ILE A 417 31.26 -11.92 59.29
CA ILE A 417 31.33 -10.48 59.03
C ILE A 417 32.78 -10.13 58.71
N TYR A 418 33.00 -9.39 57.63
CA TYR A 418 34.32 -8.90 57.25
C TYR A 418 34.28 -7.37 57.15
N GLU A 419 34.88 -6.71 58.12
CA GLU A 419 35.08 -5.27 58.09
C GLU A 419 36.29 -4.96 57.20
N LEU A 420 36.07 -4.18 56.15
CA LEU A 420 37.14 -3.73 55.25
C LEU A 420 37.68 -2.41 55.77
N PHE A 421 38.89 -2.43 56.31
CA PHE A 421 39.54 -1.27 56.90
C PHE A 421 40.68 -0.77 56.01
N ARG A 422 40.69 0.53 55.72
CA ARG A 422 41.79 1.20 55.03
C ARG A 422 42.50 2.18 56.00
N PRO A 423 43.69 1.84 56.51
CA PRO A 423 44.42 2.76 57.39
C PRO A 423 44.84 4.02 56.63
N ASN A 424 44.51 5.22 57.13
CA ASN A 424 45.04 6.53 56.71
C ASN A 424 45.54 6.63 55.25
N ASN A 425 44.65 6.40 54.29
CA ASN A 425 44.94 6.53 52.86
C ASN A 425 46.02 5.57 52.30
N ALA A 426 46.35 4.48 53.00
CA ALA A 426 47.27 3.45 52.55
C ALA A 426 46.86 2.86 51.19
N PRO A 427 47.80 2.33 50.39
CA PRO A 427 47.51 1.73 49.08
C PRO A 427 46.87 0.33 49.18
N PHE A 428 46.50 -0.14 50.38
CA PHE A 428 45.92 -1.46 50.61
C PHE A 428 44.72 -1.38 51.56
N VAL A 429 43.86 -2.39 51.48
CA VAL A 429 42.72 -2.61 52.38
C VAL A 429 43.01 -3.88 53.17
N THR A 430 42.87 -3.82 54.49
CA THR A 430 42.92 -5.00 55.36
C THR A 430 41.52 -5.45 55.73
N LYS A 431 41.36 -6.72 56.10
CA LYS A 431 40.10 -7.27 56.57
C LYS A 431 40.18 -7.63 58.04
N ILE A 432 39.17 -7.25 58.81
CA ILE A 432 38.97 -7.69 60.18
C ILE A 432 37.77 -8.64 60.17
N ALA A 433 37.98 -9.88 60.60
CA ALA A 433 36.95 -10.92 60.57
C ALA A 433 36.24 -11.02 61.93
N TYR A 434 34.92 -11.07 61.91
CA TYR A 434 34.08 -11.35 63.06
C TYR A 434 33.12 -12.50 62.75
N LYS A 435 32.65 -13.17 63.80
CA LYS A 435 31.62 -14.20 63.73
C LYS A 435 30.47 -13.82 64.66
N TRP A 436 29.27 -13.78 64.10
CA TRP A 436 28.02 -13.67 64.84
C TRP A 436 27.40 -15.06 65.01
N ASN A 437 26.93 -15.38 66.21
CA ASN A 437 26.34 -16.69 66.54
C ASN A 437 24.84 -16.60 66.92
N GLY A 438 24.17 -15.49 66.58
CA GLY A 438 22.78 -15.24 66.97
C GLY A 438 22.62 -14.45 68.28
N HIS A 439 23.69 -14.31 69.07
CA HIS A 439 23.65 -13.63 70.37
C HIS A 439 24.81 -12.67 70.62
N GLU A 440 26.02 -13.04 70.19
CA GLU A 440 27.23 -12.27 70.45
C GLU A 440 28.14 -12.24 69.21
N ARG A 441 28.68 -11.06 68.91
CA ARG A 441 29.66 -10.85 67.86
C ARG A 441 31.07 -10.99 68.44
N ARG A 442 31.84 -11.96 67.94
CA ARG A 442 33.21 -12.22 68.40
C ARG A 442 34.22 -11.98 67.29
N ALA A 443 35.30 -11.27 67.59
CA ALA A 443 36.42 -11.13 66.66
C ALA A 443 37.10 -12.48 66.45
N VAL A 444 37.37 -12.82 65.18
CA VAL A 444 38.13 -14.00 64.81
C VAL A 444 39.59 -13.60 64.76
N ILE A 445 40.27 -13.70 65.91
CA ILE A 445 41.71 -13.51 66.00
C ILE A 445 42.35 -14.81 65.51
N LYS A 446 43.02 -14.74 64.36
CA LYS A 446 43.81 -15.86 63.81
C LYS A 446 45.24 -15.81 64.31
#